data_AF-A0A3S4VCA9-F1
#
_entry.id   AF-A0A3S4VCA9-F1
#
_cell.length_a   1.000
_cell.length_b   1.000
_cell.length_c   1.000
_cell.angle_alpha   90.00
_cell.angle_beta   90.00
_cell.angle_gamma   90.00
#
_symmetry.space_group_name_H-M   'P 1'
#
loop_
_entity.id
_entity.type
_entity.pdbx_description
1 polymer ?
#
loop_
_entity_poly.entity_id
_entity_poly.type
_entity_poly.pdbx_seq_one_letter_code
_entity_poly.pdbx_strand_id
1 'polypeptide(L)'
;MYPTLKDGEETIVDRSKTDLKDGKIFVLNNEGAMYVKKVQVTPYSIILISQNPEYSPIKLDTSEMDNLIVIGQVVRGYRDF
;
A
#
# COMPACT_ATOMS: atom_id res chain seq x y z
N MET A 1 -7.81 4.20 -4.45
CA MET A 1 -7.59 2.78 -4.82
C MET A 1 -8.82 2.19 -5.54
N TYR A 2 -9.65 3.02 -6.20
CA TYR A 2 -10.85 2.56 -6.91
C TYR A 2 -10.47 1.63 -8.08
N PRO A 3 -11.21 0.54 -8.33
CA PRO A 3 -12.45 0.12 -7.68
C PRO A 3 -12.27 -0.73 -6.42
N THR A 4 -11.03 -1.06 -6.04
CA THR A 4 -10.75 -1.99 -4.94
C THR A 4 -11.06 -1.41 -3.56
N LEU A 5 -10.76 -0.14 -3.35
CA LEU A 5 -11.18 0.64 -2.18
C LEU A 5 -11.68 2.00 -2.64
N LYS A 6 -12.89 2.34 -2.23
CA LYS A 6 -13.54 3.61 -2.53
C LYS A 6 -13.11 4.69 -1.53
N ASP A 7 -13.35 5.93 -1.91
CA ASP A 7 -13.17 7.05 -0.98
C ASP A 7 -14.13 6.91 0.21
N GLY A 8 -13.63 7.23 1.41
CA GLY A 8 -14.37 7.06 2.68
C GLY A 8 -14.64 5.62 3.12
N GLU A 9 -14.18 4.60 2.39
CA GLU A 9 -14.42 3.19 2.76
C GLU A 9 -13.55 2.77 3.95
N GLU A 10 -14.18 2.16 4.96
CA GLU A 10 -13.46 1.57 6.08
C GLU A 10 -12.76 0.26 5.67
N THR A 11 -11.56 0.05 6.20
CA THR A 11 -10.77 -1.15 5.90
C THR A 11 -10.15 -1.73 7.16
N ILE A 12 -10.02 -3.06 7.18
CA ILE A 12 -9.39 -3.77 8.29
C ILE A 12 -7.91 -3.98 7.94
N VAL A 13 -7.05 -3.49 8.83
CA VAL A 13 -5.59 -3.57 8.71
C VAL A 13 -5.04 -4.51 9.78
N ASP A 14 -4.31 -5.53 9.33
CA ASP A 14 -3.56 -6.43 10.20
C ASP A 14 -2.17 -5.85 10.46
N ARG A 15 -2.00 -5.29 11.67
CA ARG A 15 -0.77 -4.60 12.10
C ARG A 15 0.38 -5.54 12.45
N SER A 16 0.16 -6.85 12.56
CA SER A 16 1.26 -7.80 12.77
C SER A 16 1.96 -8.17 11.45
N LYS A 17 1.43 -7.73 10.30
CA LYS A 17 2.00 -8.00 8.97
C LYS A 17 2.74 -6.77 8.45
N THR A 18 3.99 -6.65 8.85
CA THR A 18 4.90 -5.56 8.44
C THR A 18 5.83 -5.94 7.30
N ASP A 19 6.02 -7.24 7.04
CA ASP A 19 6.83 -7.71 5.92
C ASP A 19 6.07 -7.52 4.60
N LEU A 20 6.64 -6.74 3.69
CA LEU A 20 6.04 -6.51 2.37
C LEU A 20 6.01 -7.81 1.57
N LYS A 21 4.82 -8.11 1.03
CA LYS A 21 4.59 -9.23 0.13
C LYS A 21 4.08 -8.71 -1.20
N ASP A 22 4.72 -9.19 -2.27
CA ASP A 22 4.36 -8.80 -3.63
C ASP A 22 2.86 -8.99 -3.89
N GLY A 23 2.27 -7.99 -4.53
CA GLY A 23 0.87 -7.97 -4.93
C GLY A 23 -0.16 -7.76 -3.81
N LYS A 24 0.27 -7.56 -2.56
CA LYS A 24 -0.64 -7.26 -1.44
C LYS A 24 -0.83 -5.76 -1.26
N ILE A 25 -1.91 -5.37 -0.57
CA ILE A 25 -2.21 -3.97 -0.26
C ILE A 25 -1.79 -3.68 1.16
N PHE A 26 -1.07 -2.59 1.36
CA PHE A 26 -0.57 -2.17 2.66
C PHE A 26 -0.97 -0.73 2.96
N VAL A 27 -1.06 -0.45 4.26
CA VAL A 27 -1.01 0.92 4.77
C VAL A 27 0.45 1.25 5.07
N LEU A 28 0.91 2.35 4.50
CA LEU A 28 2.31 2.75 4.47
C LEU A 28 2.43 4.20 4.91
N ASN A 29 3.51 4.54 5.60
CA ASN A 29 3.95 5.91 5.77
C ASN A 29 5.29 6.08 5.05
N ASN A 30 5.42 7.12 4.23
CA ASN A 30 6.70 7.52 3.67
C ASN A 30 6.87 9.02 3.94
N GLU A 31 7.89 9.38 4.72
CA GLU A 31 8.21 10.77 5.08
C GLU A 31 7.01 11.59 5.61
N GLY A 32 6.15 10.95 6.41
CA GLY A 32 4.97 11.57 7.00
C GLY A 32 3.70 11.49 6.14
N ALA A 33 3.81 11.16 4.85
CA ALA A 33 2.65 10.93 3.99
C ALA A 33 2.12 9.49 4.14
N MET A 34 0.81 9.37 4.33
CA MET A 34 0.13 8.07 4.47
C MET A 34 -0.43 7.58 3.13
N TYR A 35 -0.23 6.29 2.85
CA TYR A 35 -0.69 5.67 1.62
C TYR A 35 -1.40 4.35 1.89
N VAL A 36 -2.40 4.05 1.06
CA VAL A 36 -2.94 2.71 0.86
C VAL A 36 -2.66 2.30 -0.58
N LYS A 37 -1.75 1.35 -0.79
CA LYS A 37 -1.25 0.98 -2.12
C LYS A 37 -1.04 -0.52 -2.22
N LYS A 38 -1.22 -1.06 -3.43
CA LYS A 38 -0.75 -2.39 -3.76
C LYS A 38 0.77 -2.30 -3.94
N VAL A 39 1.53 -3.11 -3.24
CA VAL A 39 2.99 -3.13 -3.39
C VAL A 39 3.39 -4.13 -4.46
N GLN A 40 4.35 -3.73 -5.29
CA GLN A 40 5.11 -4.65 -6.12
C GLN A 40 6.55 -4.65 -5.61
N VAL A 41 7.04 -5.82 -5.23
CA VAL A 41 8.39 -5.99 -4.69
C VAL A 41 9.27 -6.57 -5.79
N THR A 42 10.38 -5.90 -6.08
CA THR A 42 11.38 -6.36 -7.04
C THR A 42 12.72 -6.52 -6.33
N PRO A 43 13.71 -7.20 -6.92
CA PRO A 43 15.04 -7.32 -6.31
C PRO A 43 15.74 -5.98 -6.03
N TYR A 44 15.32 -4.89 -6.68
CA TYR A 44 16.03 -3.60 -6.64
C TYR A 44 15.17 -2.42 -6.19
N SER A 45 13.86 -2.62 -6.01
CA SER A 45 12.94 -1.52 -5.72
C SER A 45 11.59 -2.00 -5.20
N ILE A 46 10.89 -1.11 -4.52
CA ILE A 46 9.47 -1.25 -4.18
C ILE A 46 8.67 -0.27 -5.03
N ILE A 47 7.59 -0.75 -5.65
CA ILE A 47 6.68 0.09 -6.43
C ILE A 47 5.32 0.11 -5.72
N LEU A 48 4.85 1.30 -5.38
CA LEU A 48 3.54 1.53 -4.79
C LEU A 48 2.53 1.83 -5.88
N ILE A 49 1.63 0.88 -6.13
CA ILE A 49 0.70 0.91 -7.26
C ILE A 49 -0.70 1.27 -6.77
N SER A 50 -1.28 2.27 -7.43
CA SER A 50 -2.71 2.53 -7.35
C SER A 50 -3.45 1.58 -8.28
N GLN A 51 -4.53 0.95 -7.81
CA GLN A 51 -5.45 0.24 -8.70
C GLN A 51 -6.42 1.19 -9.44
N ASN A 52 -6.41 2.48 -9.10
CA ASN A 52 -7.01 3.51 -9.95
C ASN A 52 -5.95 3.95 -11.00
N PRO A 53 -6.17 3.70 -12.31
CA PRO A 53 -5.22 3.99 -13.38
C PRO A 53 -4.96 5.49 -13.61
N GLU A 54 -5.79 6.38 -13.08
CA GLU A 54 -5.56 7.83 -13.15
C GLU A 54 -4.34 8.29 -12.34
N TYR A 55 -3.85 7.44 -11.43
CA TYR A 55 -2.73 7.75 -10.54
C TYR A 55 -1.50 6.96 -10.94
N SER A 56 -0.43 7.68 -11.27
CA SER A 56 0.87 7.08 -11.57
C SER A 56 1.42 6.25 -10.38
N PRO A 57 2.11 5.13 -10.66
CA PRO A 57 2.85 4.40 -9.64
C PRO A 57 3.94 5.26 -9.01
N ILE A 58 4.21 5.04 -7.72
CA ILE A 58 5.34 5.64 -7.01
C ILE A 58 6.42 4.57 -6.90
N LYS A 59 7.56 4.79 -7.54
CA LYS A 59 8.72 3.90 -7.42
C LYS A 59 9.62 4.45 -6.34
N LEU A 60 9.94 3.63 -5.35
CA LEU A 60 10.90 3.94 -4.30
C LEU A 60 12.23 3.31 -4.68
N ASP A 61 13.28 4.12 -4.76
CA ASP A 61 14.65 3.64 -4.88
C ASP A 61 15.20 3.15 -3.55
N THR A 62 16.44 2.64 -3.56
CA THR A 62 17.06 2.07 -2.36
C THR A 62 17.17 3.05 -1.20
N SER A 63 17.33 4.35 -1.46
CA SER A 63 17.43 5.36 -0.40
C SER A 63 16.06 5.71 0.19
N GLU A 64 15.03 5.77 -0.65
CA GLU A 64 13.66 6.04 -0.23
C GLU A 64 13.03 4.84 0.51
N MET A 65 13.47 3.62 0.19
CA MET A 65 13.02 2.40 0.86
C MET A 65 13.33 2.39 2.36
N ASP A 66 14.43 3.00 2.79
CA ASP A 66 14.81 3.07 4.21
C ASP A 66 13.84 3.95 5.03
N ASN A 67 13.16 4.89 4.38
CA ASN A 67 12.18 5.78 5.02
C ASN A 67 10.76 5.19 5.02
N LEU A 68 10.54 4.07 4.33
CA LEU A 68 9.22 3.46 4.21
C LEU A 68 8.85 2.69 5.48
N ILE A 69 7.84 3.18 6.19
CA ILE A 69 7.29 2.52 7.37
C ILE A 69 6.04 1.73 6.97
N VAL A 70 6.06 0.42 7.18
CA VAL A 70 4.88 -0.44 6.98
C VAL A 70 4.02 -0.45 8.24
N ILE A 71 2.80 0.08 8.14
CA ILE A 71 1.86 0.13 9.26
C ILE A 71 1.14 -1.21 9.45
N GLY A 72 0.85 -1.89 8.33
CA GLY A 72 0.20 -3.20 8.32
C GLY A 72 -0.40 -3.55 6.97
N GLN A 73 -0.79 -4.81 6.81
CA GLN A 73 -1.41 -5.29 5.59
C GLN A 73 -2.93 -5.09 5.64
N VAL A 74 -3.52 -4.58 4.56
CA VAL A 74 -4.97 -4.61 4.38
C VAL A 74 -5.39 -6.08 4.18
N VAL A 75 -6.30 -6.55 5.03
CA VAL A 75 -6.82 -7.93 4.98
C VAL A 75 -8.25 -8.01 4.48
N ARG A 76 -9.03 -6.92 4.57
CA ARG A 76 -10.42 -6.88 4.08
C ARG A 76 -10.87 -5.43 3.82
N GLY A 77 -11.48 -5.18 2.67
CA GLY A 77 -12.33 -4.00 2.47
C GLY A 77 -13.72 -4.31 3.02
N TYR A 78 -14.34 -3.39 3.76
CA TYR A 78 -15.69 -3.58 4.26
C TYR A 78 -16.66 -3.50 3.08
N ARG A 79 -17.41 -4.59 2.83
CA ARG A 79 -18.53 -4.59 1.89
C ARG A 79 -19.79 -4.81 2.70
N ASP A 80 -20.65 -3.79 2.75
CA ASP A 80 -22.02 -3.94 3.24
C ASP A 80 -22.70 -5.11 2.52
N PHE A 81 -23.36 -5.96 3.31
CA PHE A 81 -24.22 -7.04 2.85
C PHE A 81 -25.68 -6.59 2.90
#